data_AF-A0A1Q8UFW5-F1
#
_entry.id   AF-A0A1Q8UFW5-F1
#
_cell.length_a   1.000
_cell.length_b   1.000
_cell.length_c   1.000
_cell.angle_alpha   90.00
_cell.angle_beta   90.00
_cell.angle_gamma   90.00
#
_symmetry.space_group_name_H-M   'P 1'
#
loop_
_entity.id
_entity.type
_entity.pdbx_description
1 polymer ?
#
loop_
_entity_poly.entity_id
_entity_poly.type
_entity_poly.pdbx_seq_one_letter_code
_entity_poly.pdbx_strand_id
1 'polypeptide(L)'
;MADPFDSGTGKEDWSVPASAALVRWNGRWLLDVAGRGVRGAVLRDPALWRLIGELARRPAGDRAALERLALDAGVPVGAVSGCLASLERAGLIRPAAAPGDEPPDGSPAAHDWSLAGLAAPADYRDPRLTDDDIALMTSYAREEPPPPAVPELPAGAPGIPLPHPVADPAGHPLRVLGGVLYLSHAIVDDAAIGPLPRSRRVPPSHGASHPFDLLVGCRWADGAATVHAYVPCLHALGPAVTDRPGARAAVLRLMGNAAAGPGDALVTVHLAVGRVQWRYRTGAAYPTVFLDLGHLLEALGCAAGWHDTVAVDVPVGRTPPLVRDDGHGPGPVLAARLLRGAVDEGS
;
A
#
# COMPACT_ATOMS: atom_id res chain seq x y z
N MET A 1 33.99 -48.31 19.57
CA MET A 1 33.50 -47.44 20.67
C MET A 1 33.56 -46.04 20.13
N ALA A 2 32.42 -45.53 19.63
CA ALA A 2 32.30 -44.16 19.13
C ALA A 2 32.08 -43.23 20.33
N ASP A 3 32.71 -42.06 20.31
CA ASP A 3 32.65 -41.07 21.39
C ASP A 3 31.25 -40.44 21.44
N PRO A 4 30.47 -40.62 22.53
CA PRO A 4 29.10 -40.12 22.62
C PRO A 4 29.01 -38.60 22.94
N PHE A 5 30.14 -37.89 22.95
CA PHE A 5 30.20 -36.46 23.26
C PHE A 5 30.57 -35.55 22.08
N ASP A 6 30.63 -36.07 20.85
CA ASP A 6 30.61 -35.22 19.66
C ASP A 6 29.17 -34.77 19.38
N SER A 7 28.60 -33.98 20.31
CA SER A 7 27.46 -33.13 20.03
C SER A 7 27.98 -32.05 19.09
N GLY A 8 28.11 -32.38 17.81
CA GLY A 8 28.56 -31.48 16.78
C GLY A 8 27.80 -30.18 16.94
N THR A 9 28.47 -29.15 17.45
CA THR A 9 27.94 -27.79 17.52
C THR A 9 27.72 -27.42 16.07
N GLY A 10 26.50 -27.65 15.58
CA GLY A 10 26.10 -27.29 14.24
C GLY A 10 26.58 -25.86 14.04
N LYS A 11 27.39 -25.63 13.01
CA LYS A 11 27.82 -24.29 12.66
C LYS A 11 26.56 -23.50 12.37
N GLU A 12 26.20 -22.64 13.33
CA GLU A 12 25.08 -21.75 13.20
C GLU A 12 25.55 -20.59 12.32
N ASP A 13 25.17 -20.64 11.04
CA ASP A 13 25.38 -19.51 10.14
C ASP A 13 24.57 -18.32 10.67
N TRP A 14 25.15 -17.13 10.82
CA TRP A 14 24.48 -15.92 11.26
C TRP A 14 24.14 -15.04 10.07
N SER A 15 22.90 -14.58 9.98
CA SER A 15 22.43 -13.73 8.88
C SER A 15 21.51 -12.62 9.36
N VAL A 16 21.27 -11.65 8.48
CA VAL A 16 20.16 -10.70 8.61
C VAL A 16 18.87 -11.43 8.23
N PRO A 17 17.75 -11.25 8.96
CA PRO A 17 16.47 -11.81 8.54
C PRO A 17 16.13 -11.44 7.09
N ALA A 18 15.58 -12.39 6.32
CA ALA A 18 15.15 -12.13 4.95
C ALA A 18 14.06 -11.04 4.86
N SER A 19 13.34 -10.83 5.96
CA SER A 19 12.34 -9.79 6.13
C SER A 19 12.89 -8.42 6.52
N ALA A 20 14.20 -8.27 6.67
CA ALA A 20 14.78 -6.98 7.03
C ALA A 20 14.74 -6.01 5.85
N ALA A 21 14.17 -4.84 6.06
CA ALA A 21 14.05 -3.78 5.07
C ALA A 21 14.76 -2.51 5.54
N LEU A 22 15.48 -1.89 4.62
CA LEU A 22 16.05 -0.55 4.83
C LEU A 22 15.00 0.50 4.46
N VAL A 23 14.55 1.28 5.44
CA VAL A 23 13.50 2.28 5.26
C VAL A 23 14.03 3.68 5.60
N ARG A 24 13.67 4.70 4.82
CA ARG A 24 14.01 6.09 5.12
C ARG A 24 12.82 6.81 5.75
N TRP A 25 12.99 7.36 6.95
CA TRP A 25 11.97 8.07 7.70
C TRP A 25 12.50 9.40 8.25
N ASN A 26 11.83 10.52 7.96
CA ASN A 26 12.22 11.87 8.37
C ASN A 26 13.72 12.17 8.11
N GLY A 27 14.20 11.78 6.93
CA GLY A 27 15.60 11.94 6.52
C GLY A 27 16.59 10.95 7.15
N ARG A 28 16.16 10.05 8.03
CA ARG A 28 16.99 9.04 8.70
C ARG A 28 16.75 7.65 8.11
N TRP A 29 17.78 6.80 8.12
CA TRP A 29 17.65 5.40 7.75
C TRP A 29 17.30 4.54 8.97
N LEU A 30 16.39 3.60 8.77
CA LEU A 30 15.92 2.62 9.75
C LEU A 30 16.10 1.23 9.16
N LEU A 31 16.42 0.26 10.02
CA LEU A 31 16.30 -1.15 9.69
C LEU A 31 15.02 -1.68 10.34
N ASP A 32 14.05 -2.04 9.51
CA ASP A 32 12.78 -2.64 9.92
C ASP A 32 12.84 -4.15 9.70
N VAL A 33 12.23 -4.95 10.57
CA VAL A 33 12.23 -6.43 10.48
C VAL A 33 10.81 -6.92 10.74
N ALA A 34 10.33 -7.82 9.86
CA ALA A 34 8.97 -8.35 9.94
C ALA A 34 8.52 -8.75 11.34
N GLY A 35 7.26 -8.43 11.68
CA GLY A 35 6.56 -9.09 12.78
C GLY A 35 7.01 -8.66 14.18
N ARG A 36 7.95 -7.70 14.30
CA ARG A 36 8.41 -7.17 15.59
C ARG A 36 7.69 -5.88 16.04
N GLY A 37 6.70 -5.43 15.29
CA GLY A 37 5.97 -4.19 15.54
C GLY A 37 6.82 -2.94 15.22
N VAL A 38 6.29 -1.75 15.48
CA VAL A 38 6.77 -0.39 15.09
C VAL A 38 8.13 0.02 15.69
N ARG A 39 9.05 -0.91 15.94
CA ARG A 39 10.37 -0.66 16.54
C ARG A 39 11.49 -0.89 15.52
N GLY A 40 11.45 -0.16 14.41
CA GLY A 40 12.60 -0.06 13.52
C GLY A 40 13.82 0.43 14.30
N ALA A 41 14.97 -0.23 14.13
CA ALA A 41 16.19 0.17 14.82
C ALA A 41 16.84 1.35 14.08
N VAL A 42 17.02 2.47 14.79
CA VAL A 42 17.84 3.59 14.29
C VAL A 42 19.31 3.23 14.50
N LEU A 43 19.98 2.75 13.46
CA LEU A 43 21.42 2.54 13.49
C LEU A 43 22.12 3.89 13.30
N ARG A 44 22.64 4.47 14.38
CA ARG A 44 23.33 5.78 14.36
C ARG A 44 24.80 5.67 13.95
N ASP A 45 25.40 4.50 14.13
CA ASP A 45 26.81 4.26 13.87
C ASP A 45 27.00 3.67 12.46
N PRO A 46 27.81 4.31 11.58
CA PRO A 46 28.15 3.78 10.27
C PRO A 46 28.73 2.36 10.27
N ALA A 47 29.43 1.95 11.34
CA ALA A 47 29.97 0.59 11.44
C ALA A 47 28.87 -0.47 11.48
N LEU A 48 27.73 -0.16 12.11
CA LEU A 48 26.58 -1.08 12.16
C LEU A 48 25.93 -1.24 10.79
N TRP A 49 25.85 -0.16 10.01
CA TRP A 49 25.35 -0.24 8.63
C TRP A 49 26.23 -1.12 7.75
N ARG A 50 27.56 -1.00 7.89
CA ARG A 50 28.51 -1.87 7.16
C ARG A 50 28.36 -3.32 7.57
N LEU A 51 28.28 -3.61 8.88
CA LEU A 51 28.10 -4.97 9.40
C LEU A 51 26.82 -5.62 8.86
N ILE A 52 25.68 -4.92 8.95
CA ILE A 52 24.40 -5.43 8.40
C ILE A 52 24.51 -5.65 6.89
N GLY A 53 25.12 -4.71 6.16
CA GLY A 53 25.29 -4.82 4.71
C GLY A 53 26.21 -5.96 4.27
N GLU A 54 27.22 -6.32 5.07
CA GLU A 54 28.05 -7.51 4.84
C GLU A 54 27.26 -8.80 5.14
N LEU A 55 26.56 -8.86 6.27
CA LEU A 55 25.76 -10.03 6.65
C LEU A 55 24.60 -10.31 5.69
N ALA A 56 24.01 -9.26 5.10
CA ALA A 56 22.98 -9.40 4.07
C ALA A 56 23.54 -9.96 2.75
N ARG A 57 24.83 -9.74 2.46
CA ARG A 57 25.51 -10.30 1.28
C ARG A 57 26.03 -11.71 1.52
N ARG A 58 26.53 -11.98 2.73
CA ARG A 58 27.13 -13.26 3.09
C ARG A 58 26.89 -13.57 4.57
N PRO A 59 26.14 -14.64 4.88
CA PRO A 59 26.03 -15.14 6.25
C PRO A 59 27.40 -15.45 6.87
N ALA A 60 27.54 -15.23 8.17
CA ALA A 60 28.76 -15.54 8.92
C ALA A 60 28.68 -16.98 9.45
N GLY A 61 29.60 -17.86 9.07
CA GLY A 61 29.45 -19.29 9.35
C GLY A 61 29.49 -19.73 10.82
N ASP A 62 29.85 -18.83 11.73
CA ASP A 62 29.83 -19.05 13.18
C ASP A 62 29.93 -17.70 13.92
N ARG A 63 29.82 -17.75 15.26
CA ARG A 63 29.93 -16.55 16.11
C ARG A 63 31.29 -15.86 15.99
N ALA A 64 32.37 -16.62 15.84
CA ALA A 64 33.70 -16.04 15.70
C ALA A 64 33.87 -15.30 14.36
N ALA A 65 33.27 -15.79 13.29
CA ALA A 65 33.19 -15.13 11.99
C ALA A 65 32.36 -13.85 12.06
N LEU A 66 31.25 -13.88 12.80
CA LEU A 66 30.43 -12.69 13.05
C LEU A 66 31.20 -11.61 13.84
N GLU A 67 31.97 -12.00 14.85
CA GLU A 67 32.84 -11.09 15.61
C GLU A 67 33.94 -10.47 14.74
N ARG A 68 34.58 -11.26 13.87
CA ARG A 68 35.55 -10.76 12.89
C ARG A 68 34.91 -9.77 11.93
N LEU A 69 33.73 -10.08 11.38
CA LEU A 69 32.99 -9.15 10.51
C LEU A 69 32.63 -7.84 11.23
N ALA A 70 32.28 -7.89 12.51
CA ALA A 70 32.00 -6.69 13.29
C ALA A 70 33.26 -5.82 13.45
N LEU A 71 34.41 -6.43 13.74
CA LEU A 71 35.70 -5.74 13.79
C LEU A 71 36.06 -5.11 12.43
N ASP A 72 35.94 -5.87 11.34
CA ASP A 72 36.23 -5.41 9.98
C ASP A 72 35.29 -4.25 9.56
N ALA A 73 34.04 -4.27 10.03
CA ALA A 73 33.08 -3.20 9.83
C ALA A 73 33.40 -1.92 10.63
N GLY A 74 34.32 -2.00 11.59
CA GLY A 74 34.79 -0.89 12.41
C GLY A 74 34.19 -0.81 13.82
N VAL A 75 33.53 -1.87 14.31
CA VAL A 75 33.02 -1.92 15.68
C VAL A 75 34.21 -2.01 16.65
N PRO A 76 34.31 -1.16 17.69
CA PRO A 76 35.42 -1.20 18.64
C PRO A 76 35.54 -2.57 19.34
N VAL A 77 36.75 -3.09 19.50
CA VAL A 77 37.03 -4.43 20.09
C VAL A 77 36.28 -4.64 21.40
N GLY A 78 36.34 -3.67 22.32
CA GLY A 78 35.65 -3.77 23.62
C GLY A 78 34.12 -3.70 23.56
N ALA A 79 33.56 -3.32 22.41
CA ALA A 79 32.11 -3.17 22.19
C ALA A 79 31.51 -4.30 21.34
N VAL A 80 32.31 -5.15 20.68
CA VAL A 80 31.84 -6.18 19.73
C VAL A 80 30.79 -7.08 20.36
N SER A 81 31.09 -7.70 21.51
CA SER A 81 30.19 -8.66 22.15
C SER A 81 28.85 -8.03 22.53
N GLY A 82 28.88 -6.85 23.18
CA GLY A 82 27.68 -6.11 23.57
C GLY A 82 26.87 -5.58 22.38
N CYS A 83 27.55 -5.20 21.30
CA CYS A 83 26.93 -4.80 20.04
C CYS A 83 26.16 -5.96 19.41
N LEU A 84 26.82 -7.11 19.19
CA LEU A 84 26.20 -8.29 18.59
C LEU A 84 25.02 -8.80 19.43
N ALA A 85 25.17 -8.86 20.75
CA ALA A 85 24.07 -9.23 21.65
C ALA A 85 22.88 -8.24 21.58
N SER A 86 23.13 -6.97 21.27
CA SER A 86 22.07 -5.98 21.10
C SER A 86 21.38 -6.11 19.75
N LEU A 87 22.12 -6.37 18.67
CA LEU A 87 21.56 -6.66 17.34
C LEU A 87 20.73 -7.96 17.36
N GLU A 88 21.23 -8.98 18.05
CA GLU A 88 20.55 -10.27 18.22
C GLU A 88 19.25 -10.14 19.03
N ARG A 89 19.30 -9.46 20.19
CA ARG A 89 18.07 -9.15 20.97
C ARG A 89 17.08 -8.32 20.16
N ALA A 90 17.58 -7.35 19.39
CA ALA A 90 16.77 -6.58 18.46
C ALA A 90 16.25 -7.41 17.27
N GLY A 91 16.78 -8.61 17.04
CA GLY A 91 16.42 -9.49 15.93
C GLY A 91 16.92 -9.01 14.59
N LEU A 92 17.90 -8.12 14.56
CA LEU A 92 18.50 -7.62 13.32
C LEU A 92 19.52 -8.60 12.74
N ILE A 93 19.99 -9.54 13.56
CA ILE A 93 20.80 -10.69 13.19
C ILE A 93 20.31 -11.92 13.95
N ARG A 94 20.47 -13.10 13.38
CA ARG A 94 20.08 -14.38 14.00
C ARG A 94 20.82 -15.56 13.40
N PRO A 95 20.82 -16.73 14.06
CA PRO A 95 21.17 -18.01 13.43
C PRO A 95 20.21 -18.33 12.27
N ALA A 96 20.74 -18.76 11.13
CA ALA A 96 20.03 -19.06 9.89
C ALA A 96 19.13 -20.30 9.99
N ALA A 97 19.38 -21.16 10.98
CA ALA A 97 18.64 -22.40 11.21
C ALA A 97 17.34 -22.22 12.01
N ALA A 98 16.82 -21.00 12.21
CA ALA A 98 15.54 -20.78 12.86
C ALA A 98 14.39 -21.25 11.91
N PRO A 99 13.64 -22.32 12.24
CA PRO A 99 12.52 -22.76 11.41
C PRO A 99 11.42 -21.69 11.40
N GLY A 100 11.00 -21.22 10.22
CA GLY A 100 9.90 -20.27 10.03
C GLY A 100 10.11 -19.12 9.04
N ASP A 101 11.27 -19.05 8.37
CA ASP A 101 11.65 -17.88 7.56
C ASP A 101 11.89 -18.13 6.07
N GLU A 102 11.76 -19.36 5.60
CA GLU A 102 11.62 -19.58 4.16
C GLU A 102 10.24 -19.06 3.73
N PRO A 103 10.14 -18.14 2.75
CA PRO A 103 8.84 -17.77 2.21
C PRO A 103 8.18 -19.06 1.71
N PRO A 104 6.95 -19.38 2.14
CA PRO A 104 6.33 -20.66 1.88
C PRO A 104 6.13 -20.80 0.38
N ASP A 105 7.00 -21.59 -0.25
CA ASP A 105 7.11 -21.83 -1.68
C ASP A 105 7.48 -20.54 -2.45
N GLY A 106 8.50 -20.57 -3.32
CA GLY A 106 9.00 -19.38 -4.04
C GLY A 106 8.02 -18.71 -5.02
N SER A 107 6.71 -18.88 -4.83
CA SER A 107 5.66 -18.13 -5.50
C SER A 107 5.78 -16.62 -5.21
N PRO A 108 5.52 -15.76 -6.20
CA PRO A 108 5.35 -14.32 -5.99
C PRO A 108 4.33 -13.99 -4.89
N ALA A 109 3.28 -14.81 -4.75
CA ALA A 109 2.25 -14.65 -3.72
C ALA A 109 2.82 -14.83 -2.29
N ALA A 110 3.76 -15.76 -2.09
CA ALA A 110 4.44 -15.95 -0.81
C ALA A 110 5.45 -14.83 -0.51
N HIS A 111 6.10 -14.28 -1.53
CA HIS A 111 6.92 -13.09 -1.41
C HIS A 111 6.06 -11.87 -1.02
N ASP A 112 4.93 -11.66 -1.70
CA ASP A 112 3.98 -10.60 -1.40
C ASP A 112 3.33 -10.80 -0.01
N TRP A 113 3.06 -12.05 0.39
CA TRP A 113 2.64 -12.39 1.76
C TRP A 113 3.73 -12.17 2.79
N SER A 114 5.00 -12.42 2.47
CA SER A 114 6.12 -12.12 3.37
C SER A 114 6.29 -10.61 3.55
N LEU A 115 6.06 -9.83 2.49
CA LEU A 115 6.02 -8.36 2.50
C LEU A 115 4.77 -7.84 3.26
N ALA A 116 3.63 -8.51 3.09
CA ALA A 116 2.40 -8.25 3.83
C ALA A 116 2.43 -8.78 5.29
N GLY A 117 3.37 -9.66 5.61
CA GLY A 117 3.65 -10.19 6.95
C GLY A 117 4.72 -9.39 7.70
N LEU A 118 5.29 -8.34 7.08
CA LEU A 118 6.33 -7.51 7.70
C LEU A 118 5.85 -6.73 8.92
N ALA A 119 4.56 -6.70 9.21
CA ALA A 119 4.09 -6.34 10.53
C ALA A 119 2.84 -7.11 10.87
N ALA A 120 2.77 -7.61 12.10
CA ALA A 120 1.49 -8.06 12.63
C ALA A 120 0.52 -6.87 12.61
N PRO A 121 -0.71 -7.02 12.07
CA PRO A 121 -1.70 -5.97 12.12
C PRO A 121 -1.96 -5.57 13.58
N ALA A 122 -2.16 -4.28 13.83
CA ALA A 122 -2.46 -3.79 15.17
C ALA A 122 -3.78 -4.40 15.67
N ASP A 123 -3.77 -4.96 16.88
CA ASP A 123 -4.96 -5.56 17.50
C ASP A 123 -5.80 -4.51 18.22
N TYR A 124 -6.66 -3.81 17.47
CA TYR A 124 -7.55 -2.79 18.03
C TYR A 124 -8.65 -3.34 18.98
N ARG A 125 -8.63 -4.64 19.32
CA ARG A 125 -9.39 -5.15 20.47
C ARG A 125 -8.77 -4.70 21.80
N ASP A 126 -7.49 -4.33 21.83
CA ASP A 126 -6.87 -3.68 22.97
C ASP A 126 -7.18 -2.18 22.96
N PRO A 127 -7.96 -1.65 23.94
CA PRO A 127 -8.30 -0.23 23.97
C PRO A 127 -7.05 0.67 24.09
N ARG A 128 -5.95 0.17 24.69
CA ARG A 128 -4.71 0.95 24.83
C ARG A 128 -4.07 1.27 23.49
N LEU A 129 -4.14 0.35 22.53
CA LEU A 129 -3.63 0.58 21.18
C LEU A 129 -4.40 1.67 20.46
N THR A 130 -5.70 1.82 20.75
CA THR A 130 -6.52 2.92 20.21
C THR A 130 -6.08 4.26 20.77
N ASP A 131 -5.88 4.34 22.09
CA ASP A 131 -5.43 5.56 22.76
C ASP A 131 -4.02 5.97 22.30
N ASP A 132 -3.10 5.00 22.21
CA ASP A 132 -1.73 5.21 21.72
C ASP A 132 -1.73 5.72 20.27
N ASP A 133 -2.56 5.13 19.39
CA ASP A 133 -2.68 5.55 17.99
C ASP A 133 -3.27 6.96 17.89
N ILE A 134 -4.29 7.30 18.69
CA ILE A 134 -4.87 8.65 18.73
C ILE A 134 -3.84 9.67 19.22
N ALA A 135 -3.09 9.35 20.27
CA ALA A 135 -2.03 10.22 20.79
C ALA A 135 -0.94 10.44 19.73
N LEU A 136 -0.54 9.37 19.04
CA LEU A 136 0.45 9.42 17.97
C LEU A 136 -0.03 10.28 16.79
N MET A 137 -1.24 10.04 16.29
CA MET A 137 -1.87 10.84 15.23
C MET A 137 -2.00 12.31 15.61
N THR A 138 -2.35 12.59 16.87
CA THR A 138 -2.42 13.96 17.39
C THR A 138 -1.06 14.63 17.43
N SER A 139 0.00 13.88 17.74
CA SER A 139 1.37 14.40 17.68
C SER A 139 1.77 14.75 16.24
N TYR A 140 1.43 13.88 15.29
CA TYR A 140 1.72 14.09 13.87
C TYR A 140 0.95 15.26 13.29
N ALA A 141 -0.33 15.39 13.60
CA ALA A 141 -1.17 16.50 13.14
C ALA A 141 -0.65 17.89 13.56
N ARG A 142 0.15 17.97 14.63
CA ARG A 142 0.80 19.23 15.05
C ARG A 142 2.01 19.60 14.19
N GLU A 143 2.69 18.61 13.62
CA GLU A 143 3.87 18.79 12.77
C GLU A 143 3.50 18.89 11.29
N GLU A 144 2.56 18.06 10.85
CA GLU A 144 2.18 17.88 9.46
C GLU A 144 0.66 17.68 9.37
N PRO A 145 -0.08 18.56 8.66
CA PRO A 145 -1.52 18.42 8.53
C PRO A 145 -1.87 17.09 7.84
N PRO A 146 -2.99 16.46 8.20
CA PRO A 146 -3.39 15.23 7.54
C PRO A 146 -3.68 15.47 6.06
N PRO A 147 -3.33 14.51 5.19
CA PRO A 147 -3.65 14.60 3.78
C PRO A 147 -5.17 14.62 3.58
N PRO A 148 -5.66 15.31 2.54
CA PRO A 148 -7.09 15.42 2.28
C PRO A 148 -7.68 14.04 1.98
N ALA A 149 -8.89 13.78 2.48
CA ALA A 149 -9.59 12.50 2.29
C ALA A 149 -10.02 12.24 0.84
N VAL A 150 -10.12 13.29 0.03
CA VAL A 150 -10.48 13.25 -1.39
C VAL A 150 -9.44 14.00 -2.21
N PRO A 151 -9.35 13.75 -3.53
CA PRO A 151 -8.57 14.60 -4.43
C PRO A 151 -9.03 16.06 -4.34
N GLU A 152 -8.09 16.98 -4.18
CA GLU A 152 -8.38 18.41 -4.26
C GLU A 152 -8.54 18.82 -5.72
N LEU A 153 -9.65 19.50 -6.02
CA LEU A 153 -9.86 20.13 -7.32
C LEU A 153 -9.41 21.60 -7.28
N PRO A 154 -8.82 22.13 -8.37
CA PRO A 154 -8.63 23.57 -8.51
C PRO A 154 -9.95 24.30 -8.28
N ALA A 155 -9.90 25.44 -7.59
CA ALA A 155 -11.09 26.26 -7.37
C ALA A 155 -11.75 26.62 -8.71
N GLY A 156 -13.05 26.36 -8.83
CA GLY A 156 -13.82 26.62 -10.06
C GLY A 156 -13.58 25.62 -11.19
N ALA A 157 -12.85 24.51 -10.96
CA ALA A 157 -12.69 23.45 -11.94
C ALA A 157 -14.06 22.89 -12.38
N PRO A 158 -14.31 22.74 -13.69
CA PRO A 158 -15.59 22.21 -14.17
C PRO A 158 -15.71 20.72 -13.79
N GLY A 159 -16.81 20.34 -13.16
CA GLY A 159 -17.15 18.95 -12.87
C GLY A 159 -18.32 18.47 -13.72
N ILE A 160 -18.33 17.18 -14.07
CA ILE A 160 -19.48 16.50 -14.67
C ILE A 160 -20.22 15.79 -13.52
N PRO A 161 -21.39 16.29 -13.09
CA PRO A 161 -22.15 15.62 -12.04
C PRO A 161 -22.57 14.22 -12.50
N LEU A 162 -22.48 13.25 -11.60
CA LEU A 162 -22.95 11.90 -11.85
C LEU A 162 -24.34 11.71 -11.26
N PRO A 163 -25.20 10.91 -11.91
CA PRO A 163 -26.55 10.64 -11.41
C PRO A 163 -26.50 9.75 -10.18
N HIS A 164 -27.22 10.16 -9.13
CA HIS A 164 -27.47 9.38 -7.94
C HIS A 164 -28.38 8.18 -8.25
N PRO A 165 -28.02 6.95 -7.86
CA PRO A 165 -28.73 5.73 -8.27
C PRO A 165 -30.21 5.67 -7.83
N VAL A 166 -30.56 6.39 -6.77
CA VAL A 166 -31.93 6.44 -6.20
C VAL A 166 -32.71 7.69 -6.61
N ALA A 167 -32.03 8.83 -6.82
CA ALA A 167 -32.70 10.12 -6.94
C ALA A 167 -32.91 10.54 -8.40
N ASP A 168 -32.04 10.08 -9.30
CA ASP A 168 -32.06 10.49 -10.69
C ASP A 168 -32.79 9.51 -11.61
N PRO A 169 -33.36 10.00 -12.74
CA PRO A 169 -34.17 9.20 -13.64
C PRO A 169 -33.38 8.08 -14.34
N ALA A 170 -34.11 7.04 -14.76
CA ALA A 170 -33.53 5.87 -15.43
C ALA A 170 -32.82 6.15 -16.75
N GLY A 171 -33.22 7.20 -17.48
CA GLY A 171 -32.68 7.53 -18.80
C GLY A 171 -31.36 8.30 -18.82
N HIS A 172 -30.72 8.57 -17.68
CA HIS A 172 -29.49 9.37 -17.68
C HIS A 172 -28.32 8.61 -18.34
N PRO A 173 -27.58 9.20 -19.29
CA PRO A 173 -26.55 8.50 -20.06
C PRO A 173 -25.38 7.99 -19.20
N LEU A 174 -25.14 8.63 -18.05
CA LEU A 174 -24.12 8.20 -17.07
C LEU A 174 -24.71 7.41 -15.91
N ARG A 175 -25.95 6.91 -15.98
CA ARG A 175 -26.63 6.22 -14.86
C ARG A 175 -25.83 5.03 -14.33
N VAL A 176 -25.35 4.18 -15.23
CA VAL A 176 -24.57 3.00 -14.88
C VAL A 176 -23.28 3.40 -14.19
N LEU A 177 -22.49 4.29 -14.81
CA LEU A 177 -21.23 4.76 -14.24
C LEU A 177 -21.42 5.46 -12.89
N GLY A 178 -22.42 6.34 -12.80
CA GLY A 178 -22.78 7.04 -11.56
C GLY A 178 -23.16 6.06 -10.46
N GLY A 179 -24.07 5.13 -10.74
CA GLY A 179 -24.48 4.12 -9.76
C GLY A 179 -23.34 3.22 -9.29
N VAL A 180 -22.48 2.74 -10.21
CA VAL A 180 -21.30 1.95 -9.87
C VAL A 180 -20.35 2.73 -8.96
N LEU A 181 -20.00 3.97 -9.31
CA LEU A 181 -19.09 4.80 -8.51
C LEU A 181 -19.70 5.24 -7.18
N TYR A 182 -21.01 5.46 -7.14
CA TYR A 182 -21.73 5.79 -5.91
C TYR A 182 -21.65 4.63 -4.92
N LEU A 183 -22.09 3.45 -5.36
CA LEU A 183 -22.23 2.26 -4.52
C LEU A 183 -20.89 1.56 -4.21
N SER A 184 -19.80 1.98 -4.83
CA SER A 184 -18.46 1.41 -4.56
C SER A 184 -17.49 2.36 -3.88
N HIS A 185 -17.68 3.68 -3.98
CA HIS A 185 -16.64 4.62 -3.55
C HIS A 185 -17.14 6.02 -3.12
N ALA A 186 -18.45 6.31 -3.16
CA ALA A 186 -18.94 7.58 -2.63
C ALA A 186 -18.70 7.72 -1.12
N ILE A 187 -18.70 8.97 -0.67
CA ILE A 187 -18.79 9.30 0.75
C ILE A 187 -20.26 9.22 1.14
N VAL A 188 -20.57 8.32 2.07
CA VAL A 188 -21.92 8.10 2.59
C VAL A 188 -22.22 9.06 3.73
N ASP A 189 -21.21 9.36 4.54
CA ASP A 189 -21.32 10.19 5.74
C ASP A 189 -19.95 10.75 6.12
N ASP A 190 -19.92 11.96 6.65
CA ASP A 190 -18.69 12.56 7.17
C ASP A 190 -18.45 12.04 8.59
N ALA A 191 -17.22 11.63 8.90
CA ALA A 191 -16.86 11.12 10.21
C ALA A 191 -15.56 11.76 10.71
N ALA A 192 -15.36 11.73 12.02
CA ALA A 192 -14.09 12.15 12.63
C ALA A 192 -13.62 11.09 13.62
N ILE A 193 -12.34 10.72 13.53
CA ILE A 193 -11.65 9.92 14.55
C ILE A 193 -10.40 10.72 14.94
N GLY A 194 -10.46 11.40 16.09
CA GLY A 194 -9.40 12.31 16.53
C GLY A 194 -9.21 13.49 15.56
N PRO A 195 -7.96 13.88 15.20
CA PRO A 195 -7.70 15.04 14.34
C PRO A 195 -7.91 14.77 12.84
N LEU A 196 -8.33 13.55 12.46
CA LEU A 196 -8.41 13.16 11.07
C LEU A 196 -9.78 13.44 10.45
N PRO A 197 -9.83 14.20 9.33
CA PRO A 197 -11.03 14.21 8.50
C PRO A 197 -11.22 12.80 7.93
N ARG A 198 -12.27 12.10 8.37
CA ARG A 198 -12.63 10.78 7.86
C ARG A 198 -13.90 10.90 7.04
N SER A 199 -14.06 9.96 6.12
CA SER A 199 -15.35 9.73 5.47
C SER A 199 -15.74 8.30 5.77
N ARG A 200 -17.03 8.04 5.93
CA ARG A 200 -17.57 6.70 5.78
C ARG A 200 -17.81 6.48 4.30
N ARG A 201 -17.21 5.44 3.75
CA ARG A 201 -17.47 4.99 2.38
C ARG A 201 -18.07 3.59 2.41
N VAL A 202 -18.61 3.18 1.27
CA VAL A 202 -19.19 1.83 1.13
C VAL A 202 -18.17 0.74 1.47
N PRO A 203 -16.97 0.70 0.87
CA PRO A 203 -15.97 -0.27 1.27
C PRO A 203 -15.37 0.13 2.62
N PRO A 204 -15.24 -0.81 3.57
CA PRO A 204 -14.47 -0.56 4.78
C PRO A 204 -13.02 -0.24 4.42
N SER A 205 -12.37 0.56 5.25
CA SER A 205 -10.95 0.85 5.13
C SER A 205 -10.30 0.82 6.51
N HIS A 206 -9.10 0.27 6.60
CA HIS A 206 -8.38 0.19 7.86
C HIS A 206 -8.16 1.58 8.45
N GLY A 207 -8.78 1.81 9.61
CA GLY A 207 -8.82 3.11 10.27
C GLY A 207 -9.45 4.22 9.43
N ALA A 208 -10.33 3.91 8.49
CA ALA A 208 -10.97 4.88 7.58
C ALA A 208 -9.95 5.69 6.75
N SER A 209 -8.82 5.09 6.36
CA SER A 209 -7.78 5.74 5.55
C SER A 209 -8.21 6.07 4.12
N HIS A 210 -9.13 5.27 3.58
CA HIS A 210 -9.65 5.36 2.21
C HIS A 210 -8.54 5.74 1.23
N PRO A 211 -7.53 4.87 1.09
CA PRO A 211 -6.24 5.24 0.52
C PRO A 211 -6.26 5.29 -1.00
N PHE A 212 -7.44 5.15 -1.61
CA PHE A 212 -7.58 5.07 -3.06
C PHE A 212 -8.29 6.28 -3.63
N ASP A 213 -7.75 6.75 -4.74
CA ASP A 213 -8.41 7.65 -5.66
C ASP A 213 -8.78 6.87 -6.92
N LEU A 214 -9.91 7.22 -7.53
CA LEU A 214 -10.35 6.62 -8.78
C LEU A 214 -10.14 7.60 -9.93
N LEU A 215 -9.47 7.15 -10.99
CA LEU A 215 -9.55 7.81 -12.29
C LEU A 215 -10.46 7.00 -13.21
N VAL A 216 -11.18 7.69 -14.07
CA VAL A 216 -12.17 7.11 -14.98
C VAL A 216 -11.82 7.52 -16.40
N GLY A 217 -11.44 6.54 -17.20
CA GLY A 217 -11.28 6.66 -18.64
C GLY A 217 -12.59 6.34 -19.35
N CYS A 218 -13.17 7.30 -20.06
CA CYS A 218 -14.39 7.10 -20.85
C CYS A 218 -14.07 7.19 -22.34
N ARG A 219 -14.60 6.26 -23.15
CA ARG A 219 -14.58 6.37 -24.60
C ARG A 219 -15.96 6.74 -25.12
N TRP A 220 -16.05 7.88 -25.78
CA TRP A 220 -17.31 8.43 -26.28
C TRP A 220 -17.69 7.83 -27.64
N ALA A 221 -18.92 8.10 -28.08
CA ALA A 221 -19.48 7.59 -29.35
C ALA A 221 -18.67 8.02 -30.59
N ASP A 222 -18.01 9.18 -30.54
CA ASP A 222 -17.11 9.69 -31.58
C ASP A 222 -15.70 9.03 -31.55
N GLY A 223 -15.47 8.10 -30.62
CA GLY A 223 -14.20 7.43 -30.41
C GLY A 223 -13.21 8.22 -29.56
N ALA A 224 -13.51 9.45 -29.15
CA ALA A 224 -12.64 10.25 -28.29
C ALA A 224 -12.54 9.59 -26.91
N ALA A 225 -11.31 9.55 -26.37
CA ALA A 225 -11.05 9.05 -25.02
C ALA A 225 -10.74 10.21 -24.08
N THR A 226 -11.44 10.26 -22.95
CA THR A 226 -11.23 11.26 -21.90
C THR A 226 -10.93 10.59 -20.57
N VAL A 227 -10.19 11.28 -19.70
CA VAL A 227 -9.83 10.78 -18.38
C VAL A 227 -10.22 11.82 -17.34
N HIS A 228 -10.93 11.38 -16.31
CA HIS A 228 -11.48 12.22 -15.26
C HIS A 228 -11.10 11.66 -13.89
N ALA A 229 -11.04 12.51 -12.86
CA ALA A 229 -10.94 12.06 -11.48
C ALA A 229 -12.34 11.94 -10.89
N TYR A 230 -12.66 10.82 -10.25
CA TYR A 230 -13.89 10.74 -9.47
C TYR A 230 -13.69 11.47 -8.14
N VAL A 231 -14.62 12.36 -7.81
CA VAL A 231 -14.59 13.21 -6.61
C VAL A 231 -15.72 12.78 -5.69
N PRO A 232 -15.45 11.91 -4.69
CA PRO A 232 -16.48 11.22 -3.93
C PRO A 232 -17.44 12.12 -3.16
N CYS A 233 -16.96 13.24 -2.62
CA CYS A 233 -17.78 14.18 -1.85
C CYS A 233 -18.76 14.99 -2.72
N LEU A 234 -18.48 15.12 -4.02
CA LEU A 234 -19.34 15.84 -4.97
C LEU A 234 -20.17 14.89 -5.84
N HIS A 235 -19.92 13.59 -5.73
CA HIS A 235 -20.41 12.57 -6.66
C HIS A 235 -20.32 13.04 -8.13
N ALA A 236 -19.11 13.42 -8.54
CA ALA A 236 -18.86 14.02 -9.84
C ALA A 236 -17.54 13.53 -10.44
N LEU A 237 -17.43 13.63 -11.76
CA LEU A 237 -16.16 13.52 -12.47
C LEU A 237 -15.55 14.92 -12.58
N GLY A 238 -14.53 15.19 -11.79
CA GLY A 238 -13.70 16.38 -11.94
C GLY A 238 -12.69 16.22 -13.06
N PRO A 239 -12.00 17.29 -13.48
CA PRO A 239 -10.84 17.12 -14.33
C PRO A 239 -9.90 16.17 -13.61
N ALA A 240 -9.31 15.23 -14.35
CA ALA A 240 -8.13 14.58 -13.83
C ALA A 240 -7.15 15.73 -13.55
N VAL A 241 -6.96 16.11 -12.28
CA VAL A 241 -6.01 17.14 -11.84
C VAL A 241 -4.63 16.55 -12.08
N THR A 242 -4.30 16.47 -13.35
CA THR A 242 -3.10 15.91 -13.88
C THR A 242 -2.55 16.95 -14.82
N ASP A 243 -1.92 17.94 -14.22
CA ASP A 243 -0.69 18.55 -14.76
C ASP A 243 0.44 17.50 -14.90
N ARG A 244 0.10 16.20 -14.89
CA ARG A 244 0.94 15.01 -14.90
C ARG A 244 0.56 14.18 -16.12
N PRO A 245 1.26 14.38 -17.25
CA PRO A 245 1.05 13.58 -18.46
C PRO A 245 1.07 12.06 -18.21
N GLY A 246 1.78 11.58 -17.18
CA GLY A 246 1.94 10.16 -16.88
C GLY A 246 0.68 9.41 -16.43
N ALA A 247 -0.13 9.96 -15.52
CA ALA A 247 -1.32 9.27 -15.01
C ALA A 247 -2.40 9.14 -16.10
N ARG A 248 -2.67 10.25 -16.80
CA ARG A 248 -3.58 10.26 -17.96
C ARG A 248 -3.09 9.31 -19.06
N ALA A 249 -1.81 9.36 -19.41
CA ALA A 249 -1.25 8.46 -20.42
C ALA A 249 -1.34 6.98 -20.00
N ALA A 250 -1.17 6.67 -18.71
CA ALA A 250 -1.33 5.31 -18.19
C ALA A 250 -2.77 4.81 -18.36
N VAL A 251 -3.78 5.61 -17.99
CA VAL A 251 -5.19 5.26 -18.17
C VAL A 251 -5.51 5.06 -19.65
N LEU A 252 -5.11 5.99 -20.52
CA LEU A 252 -5.35 5.88 -21.97
C LEU A 252 -4.67 4.64 -22.58
N ARG A 253 -3.45 4.31 -22.14
CA ARG A 253 -2.77 3.08 -22.55
C ARG A 253 -3.52 1.83 -22.11
N LEU A 254 -3.98 1.79 -20.86
CA LEU A 254 -4.76 0.67 -20.33
C LEU A 254 -6.09 0.50 -21.06
N MET A 255 -6.76 1.61 -21.42
CA MET A 255 -7.97 1.56 -22.26
C MET A 255 -7.68 0.95 -23.64
N GLY A 256 -6.56 1.31 -24.26
CA GLY A 256 -6.11 0.73 -25.52
C GLY A 256 -5.84 -0.77 -25.40
N ASN A 257 -5.12 -1.19 -24.35
CA ASN A 257 -4.79 -2.59 -24.08
C ASN A 257 -6.03 -3.43 -23.79
N ALA A 258 -7.02 -2.86 -23.11
CA ALA A 258 -8.28 -3.52 -22.80
C ALA A 258 -9.25 -3.58 -23.99
N ALA A 259 -8.89 -2.96 -25.13
CA ALA A 259 -9.77 -2.76 -26.27
C ALA A 259 -11.13 -2.14 -25.86
N ALA A 260 -11.10 -1.09 -25.03
CA ALA A 260 -12.30 -0.39 -24.59
C ALA A 260 -13.04 0.23 -25.79
N GLY A 261 -14.31 -0.14 -25.97
CA GLY A 261 -15.19 0.34 -27.03
C GLY A 261 -15.96 1.61 -26.64
N PRO A 262 -16.72 2.21 -27.57
CA PRO A 262 -17.65 3.29 -27.24
C PRO A 262 -18.66 2.84 -26.18
N GLY A 263 -18.86 3.66 -25.14
CA GLY A 263 -19.75 3.34 -24.02
C GLY A 263 -19.07 2.57 -22.87
N ASP A 264 -17.88 2.02 -23.09
CA ASP A 264 -17.08 1.41 -22.02
C ASP A 264 -16.46 2.50 -21.12
N ALA A 265 -16.33 2.17 -19.83
CA ALA A 265 -15.60 3.00 -18.87
C ALA A 265 -14.51 2.18 -18.16
N LEU A 266 -13.26 2.66 -18.20
CA LEU A 266 -12.16 2.09 -17.45
C LEU A 266 -12.00 2.82 -16.12
N VAL A 267 -12.20 2.12 -15.00
CA VAL A 267 -11.92 2.63 -13.66
C VAL A 267 -10.53 2.15 -13.23
N THR A 268 -9.62 3.07 -12.95
CA THR A 268 -8.30 2.77 -12.38
C THR A 268 -8.21 3.19 -10.93
N VAL A 269 -7.66 2.31 -10.10
CA VAL A 269 -7.50 2.50 -8.66
C VAL A 269 -6.08 2.95 -8.36
N HIS A 270 -5.93 4.17 -7.83
CA HIS A 270 -4.65 4.80 -7.54
C HIS A 270 -4.41 4.88 -6.04
N LEU A 271 -3.23 4.46 -5.59
CA LEU A 271 -2.84 4.57 -4.19
C LEU A 271 -2.40 5.99 -3.83
N ALA A 272 -3.16 6.67 -2.99
CA ALA A 272 -2.76 7.90 -2.31
C ALA A 272 -1.86 7.54 -1.11
N VAL A 273 -0.58 7.24 -1.39
CA VAL A 273 0.40 6.75 -0.39
C VAL A 273 0.44 7.66 0.85
N GLY A 274 0.33 8.98 0.67
CA GLY A 274 0.31 9.94 1.77
C GLY A 274 -0.80 9.67 2.80
N ARG A 275 -2.01 9.28 2.38
CA ARG A 275 -3.14 8.99 3.29
C ARG A 275 -2.88 7.80 4.21
N VAL A 276 -2.16 6.81 3.67
CA VAL A 276 -1.77 5.60 4.40
C VAL A 276 -0.61 5.92 5.33
N GLN A 277 0.46 6.47 4.77
CA GLN A 277 1.72 6.69 5.48
C GLN A 277 1.59 7.76 6.56
N TRP A 278 0.71 8.76 6.41
CA TRP A 278 0.52 9.77 7.45
C TRP A 278 0.12 9.13 8.80
N ARG A 279 -0.78 8.12 8.77
CA ARG A 279 -1.21 7.38 9.96
C ARG A 279 -0.27 6.22 10.26
N TYR A 280 0.00 5.38 9.28
CA TYR A 280 0.75 4.14 9.43
C TYR A 280 2.16 4.31 8.85
N ARG A 281 3.01 5.09 9.52
CA ARG A 281 4.39 5.47 9.10
C ARG A 281 5.40 4.30 9.04
N THR A 282 4.93 3.06 8.96
CA THR A 282 5.75 1.84 8.99
C THR A 282 5.39 0.91 7.84
N GLY A 283 6.20 -0.13 7.64
CA GLY A 283 5.89 -1.23 6.71
C GLY A 283 4.55 -1.92 7.01
N ALA A 284 4.00 -1.75 8.22
CA ALA A 284 2.72 -2.31 8.64
C ALA A 284 1.51 -1.81 7.84
N ALA A 285 1.65 -0.74 7.08
CA ALA A 285 0.56 -0.16 6.33
C ALA A 285 0.23 -0.92 5.04
N TYR A 286 1.25 -1.46 4.37
CA TYR A 286 1.12 -2.12 3.07
C TYR A 286 0.13 -3.30 3.06
N PRO A 287 0.12 -4.22 4.04
CA PRO A 287 -0.86 -5.31 4.09
C PRO A 287 -2.30 -4.78 4.11
N THR A 288 -2.54 -3.73 4.92
CA THR A 288 -3.87 -3.13 5.05
C THR A 288 -4.34 -2.43 3.78
N VAL A 289 -3.41 -1.87 2.99
CA VAL A 289 -3.73 -1.32 1.67
C VAL A 289 -4.29 -2.40 0.76
N PHE A 290 -3.70 -3.59 0.71
CA PHE A 290 -4.21 -4.66 -0.15
C PHE A 290 -5.56 -5.22 0.31
N LEU A 291 -5.81 -5.27 1.63
CA LEU A 291 -7.13 -5.59 2.17
C LEU A 291 -8.19 -4.56 1.74
N ASP A 292 -7.88 -3.27 1.92
CA ASP A 292 -8.75 -2.17 1.49
C ASP A 292 -8.97 -2.22 -0.03
N LEU A 293 -7.96 -2.60 -0.82
CA LEU A 293 -8.06 -2.76 -2.27
C LEU A 293 -9.04 -3.87 -2.62
N GLY A 294 -8.93 -5.04 -1.97
CA GLY A 294 -9.85 -6.15 -2.14
C GLY A 294 -11.30 -5.75 -1.87
N HIS A 295 -11.54 -5.03 -0.77
CA HIS A 295 -12.88 -4.51 -0.45
C HIS A 295 -13.43 -3.55 -1.50
N LEU A 296 -12.60 -2.63 -2.01
CA LEU A 296 -13.00 -1.70 -3.06
C LEU A 296 -13.29 -2.43 -4.38
N LEU A 297 -12.45 -3.39 -4.77
CA LEU A 297 -12.65 -4.16 -6.00
C LEU A 297 -13.92 -5.01 -5.93
N GLU A 298 -14.17 -5.66 -4.79
CA GLU A 298 -15.42 -6.42 -4.58
C GLU A 298 -16.63 -5.49 -4.66
N ALA A 299 -16.59 -4.33 -3.98
CA ALA A 299 -17.68 -3.34 -4.03
C ALA A 299 -17.93 -2.84 -5.46
N LEU A 300 -16.88 -2.58 -6.24
CA LEU A 300 -16.99 -2.24 -7.67
C LEU A 300 -17.66 -3.38 -8.48
N GLY A 301 -17.28 -4.62 -8.22
CA GLY A 301 -17.85 -5.80 -8.89
C GLY A 301 -19.33 -5.98 -8.57
N CYS A 302 -19.71 -5.93 -7.29
CA CYS A 302 -21.10 -6.01 -6.87
C CYS A 302 -21.94 -4.87 -7.45
N ALA A 303 -21.44 -3.64 -7.39
CA ALA A 303 -22.14 -2.48 -7.92
C ALA A 303 -22.34 -2.56 -9.43
N ALA A 304 -21.34 -3.06 -10.18
CA ALA A 304 -21.48 -3.32 -11.61
C ALA A 304 -22.59 -4.35 -11.89
N GLY A 305 -22.62 -5.45 -11.13
CA GLY A 305 -23.66 -6.47 -11.24
C GLY A 305 -25.08 -5.97 -10.98
N TRP A 306 -25.26 -5.02 -10.05
CA TRP A 306 -26.58 -4.37 -9.82
C TRP A 306 -27.03 -3.46 -10.96
N HIS A 307 -26.12 -3.10 -11.87
CA HIS A 307 -26.39 -2.27 -13.03
C HIS A 307 -26.26 -3.05 -14.35
N ASP A 308 -26.44 -4.37 -14.31
CA ASP A 308 -26.37 -5.26 -15.48
C ASP A 308 -25.11 -5.03 -16.33
N THR A 309 -24.01 -4.76 -15.63
CA THR A 309 -22.70 -4.42 -16.21
C THR A 309 -21.66 -5.38 -15.66
N VAL A 310 -20.72 -5.78 -16.50
CA VAL A 310 -19.61 -6.65 -16.10
C VAL A 310 -18.39 -5.77 -15.83
N ALA A 311 -17.76 -5.98 -14.67
CA ALA A 311 -16.46 -5.38 -14.35
C ALA A 311 -15.35 -6.39 -14.65
N VAL A 312 -14.59 -6.14 -15.71
CA VAL A 312 -13.50 -7.02 -16.17
C VAL A 312 -12.16 -6.48 -15.68
N ASP A 313 -11.36 -7.33 -15.03
CA ASP A 313 -10.02 -6.96 -14.60
C ASP A 313 -9.10 -6.71 -15.81
N VAL A 314 -8.42 -5.56 -15.81
CA VAL A 314 -7.45 -5.17 -16.83
C VAL A 314 -6.04 -5.27 -16.25
N PRO A 315 -5.13 -6.07 -16.84
CA PRO A 315 -3.76 -6.18 -16.36
C PRO A 315 -3.05 -4.80 -16.37
N VAL A 316 -2.68 -4.32 -15.19
CA VAL A 316 -2.03 -3.01 -15.01
C VAL A 316 -0.55 -3.03 -15.45
N GLY A 317 0.07 -4.21 -15.49
CA GLY A 317 1.49 -4.38 -15.78
C GLY A 317 2.39 -3.65 -14.77
N ARG A 318 3.71 -3.65 -15.01
CA ARG A 318 4.65 -2.83 -14.23
C ARG A 318 4.53 -1.38 -14.67
N THR A 319 3.68 -0.61 -13.99
CA THR A 319 3.64 0.84 -14.18
C THR A 319 4.68 1.47 -13.26
N PRO A 320 5.61 2.31 -13.76
CA PRO A 320 6.57 2.98 -12.90
C PRO A 320 5.82 3.79 -11.82
N PRO A 321 6.27 3.74 -10.55
CA PRO A 321 5.60 4.44 -9.47
C PRO A 321 5.59 5.94 -9.77
N LEU A 322 4.39 6.53 -9.83
CA LEU A 322 4.20 7.98 -9.92
C LEU A 322 4.32 8.59 -8.52
N VAL A 323 5.49 8.46 -7.90
CA VAL A 323 5.77 9.07 -6.58
C VAL A 323 6.42 10.42 -6.81
N ARG A 324 5.81 11.49 -6.28
CA ARG A 324 6.42 12.83 -6.19
C ARG A 324 7.07 13.02 -4.83
N ASP A 325 8.02 13.95 -4.78
CA ASP A 325 8.62 14.43 -3.53
C ASP A 325 7.63 15.22 -2.65
N ASP A 326 6.52 15.73 -3.22
CA ASP A 326 5.51 16.52 -2.50
C ASP A 326 4.30 15.72 -2.00
N GLY A 327 4.22 14.41 -2.27
CA GLY A 327 3.21 13.52 -1.69
C GLY A 327 1.75 13.75 -2.11
N HIS A 328 1.45 14.77 -2.92
CA HIS A 328 0.08 15.10 -3.34
C HIS A 328 -0.24 14.48 -4.72
N GLY A 329 -1.48 14.02 -4.94
CA GLY A 329 -2.00 13.51 -6.24
C GLY A 329 -2.04 11.97 -6.39
N PRO A 330 -2.65 11.46 -7.48
CA PRO A 330 -2.87 10.02 -7.65
C PRO A 330 -1.52 9.30 -7.81
N GLY A 331 -1.26 8.36 -6.91
CA GLY A 331 -0.04 7.56 -6.93
C GLY A 331 -0.12 6.40 -7.93
N PRO A 332 0.61 5.29 -7.68
CA PRO A 332 0.66 4.17 -8.62
C PRO A 332 -0.73 3.55 -8.83
N VAL A 333 -0.98 3.09 -10.06
CA VAL A 333 -2.16 2.28 -10.38
C VAL A 333 -1.94 0.90 -9.76
N LEU A 334 -2.86 0.48 -8.88
CA LEU A 334 -2.82 -0.86 -8.29
C LEU A 334 -3.76 -1.83 -9.00
N ALA A 335 -4.87 -1.33 -9.53
CA ALA A 335 -5.86 -2.12 -10.23
C ALA A 335 -6.56 -1.30 -11.31
N ALA A 336 -7.11 -1.99 -12.30
CA ALA A 336 -7.92 -1.39 -13.34
C ALA A 336 -9.07 -2.34 -13.68
N ARG A 337 -10.29 -1.81 -13.78
CA ARG A 337 -11.48 -2.57 -14.17
C ARG A 337 -12.21 -1.86 -15.30
N LEU A 338 -12.47 -2.61 -16.36
CA LEU A 338 -13.28 -2.15 -17.47
C LEU A 338 -14.75 -2.50 -17.20
N LEU A 339 -15.59 -1.48 -17.14
CA LEU A 339 -17.05 -1.60 -17.07
C LEU A 339 -17.59 -1.73 -18.48
N ARG A 340 -18.20 -2.88 -18.79
CA ARG A 340 -18.86 -3.17 -20.06
C ARG A 340 -20.32 -3.51 -19.83
N GLY A 341 -21.22 -2.96 -20.65
CA GLY A 341 -22.61 -3.40 -20.65
C GLY A 341 -22.69 -4.91 -20.91
N ALA A 342 -23.63 -5.60 -20.25
CA ALA A 342 -23.89 -7.00 -20.59
C ALA A 342 -24.21 -7.09 -22.08
N VAL A 343 -23.45 -7.90 -22.82
CA VAL A 343 -23.81 -8.25 -24.18
C VAL A 343 -25.01 -9.17 -24.05
N ASP A 344 -26.15 -8.80 -24.63
CA ASP A 344 -27.25 -9.75 -24.81
C ASP A 344 -26.72 -10.89 -25.69
N GLU A 345 -26.34 -12.02 -25.09
CA GLU A 345 -25.80 -13.19 -25.80
C GLU A 345 -26.86 -13.91 -26.67
N GLY A 346 -27.94 -13.24 -27.09
CA GLY A 346 -29.10 -13.90 -27.67
C GLY A 346 -30.05 -13.03 -28.50
N SER A 347 -29.53 -12.18 -29.39
CA SER A 347 -30.32 -11.53 -30.45
C SER A 347 -29.80 -11.87 -31.84
#